data_AF-A0A1Y2H4N4-F1
#
_entry.id   AF-A0A1Y2H4N4-F1
#
_cell.length_a   1.000
_cell.length_b   1.000
_cell.length_c   1.000
_cell.angle_alpha   90.00
_cell.angle_beta   90.00
_cell.angle_gamma   90.00
#
_symmetry.space_group_name_H-M   'P 1'
#
loop_
_entity.id
_entity.type
_entity.pdbx_description
1 polymer ?
#
loop_
_entity_poly.entity_id
_entity_poly.type
_entity_poly.pdbx_seq_one_letter_code
_entity_poly.pdbx_strand_id
1 'polypeptide(L)'
;MAYNLQVDIHSAKSLRDTEDFGRNDPYARVSLDMKNDAAYKKTTTKSNAGRSAEWNETVVLTDFDPSLHAFLYVEVMDEEHGTDAPIGFADIPLNQVNSATNKSLSGRFDLYTEKGKQKGTITLTISVLAANEEARPIPSPAETEHKSQYLNDHQERFKELERKEDLGDAFKPFDALRNKN
;
A
#
# COMPACT_ATOMS: atom_id res chain seq x y z
N MET A 1 19.03 -6.31 -17.03
CA MET A 1 18.43 -7.67 -16.97
C MET A 1 17.05 -7.47 -16.35
N ALA A 2 15.99 -8.01 -16.94
CA ALA A 2 14.65 -7.89 -16.36
C ALA A 2 14.54 -8.82 -15.14
N TYR A 3 14.13 -8.27 -14.01
CA TYR A 3 13.78 -9.01 -12.81
C TYR A 3 12.29 -8.85 -12.54
N ASN A 4 11.75 -9.72 -11.69
CA ASN A 4 10.45 -9.53 -11.08
C ASN A 4 10.65 -9.15 -9.62
N LEU A 5 9.75 -8.33 -9.08
CA LEU A 5 9.70 -8.04 -7.65
C LEU A 5 8.47 -8.72 -7.06
N GLN A 6 8.69 -9.77 -6.27
CA GLN A 6 7.64 -10.41 -5.50
C GLN A 6 7.45 -9.64 -4.19
N VAL A 7 6.20 -9.29 -3.89
CA VAL A 7 5.81 -8.60 -2.66
C VAL A 7 4.70 -9.41 -1.99
N ASP A 8 5.02 -10.01 -0.84
CA ASP A 8 4.02 -10.63 0.03
C ASP A 8 3.54 -9.56 1.01
N ILE A 9 2.24 -9.26 0.94
CA ILE A 9 1.57 -8.25 1.73
C ILE A 9 0.85 -8.97 2.88
N HIS A 10 1.45 -8.94 4.07
CA HIS A 10 0.96 -9.73 5.20
C HIS A 10 -0.18 -9.03 5.92
N SER A 11 0.11 -7.87 6.51
CA SER A 11 -0.85 -7.15 7.36
C SER A 11 -0.53 -5.67 7.47
N ALA A 12 -1.52 -4.89 7.88
CA ALA A 12 -1.34 -3.54 8.37
C ALA A 12 -2.01 -3.36 9.74
N LYS A 13 -1.41 -2.53 10.59
CA LYS A 13 -1.86 -2.29 11.97
C LYS A 13 -1.83 -0.81 12.30
N SER A 14 -2.66 -0.42 13.27
CA SER A 14 -2.74 0.96 13.78
C SER A 14 -3.08 2.01 12.72
N LEU A 15 -3.85 1.62 11.70
CA LEU A 15 -4.30 2.49 10.61
C LEU A 15 -5.08 3.71 11.11
N ARG A 16 -5.08 4.82 10.38
CA ARG A 16 -6.01 5.93 10.67
C ARG A 16 -7.42 5.51 10.27
N ASP A 17 -8.41 6.04 10.98
CA ASP A 17 -9.80 5.92 10.54
C ASP A 17 -10.01 6.96 9.43
N THR A 18 -10.65 6.55 8.36
CA THR A 18 -10.96 7.38 7.17
C THR A 18 -12.45 7.69 7.09
N GLU A 19 -13.30 6.83 7.65
CA GLU A 19 -14.75 7.03 7.72
C GLU A 19 -15.20 7.71 9.04
N ASP A 20 -16.14 8.65 8.96
CA ASP A 20 -16.80 9.26 10.14
C ASP A 20 -17.74 8.27 10.87
N PHE A 21 -18.33 7.34 10.12
CA PHE A 21 -19.24 6.30 10.63
C PHE A 21 -18.96 4.98 9.94
N GLY A 22 -18.37 4.03 10.65
CA GLY A 22 -18.09 2.72 10.08
C GLY A 22 -16.79 2.13 10.59
N ARG A 23 -16.27 1.19 9.82
CA ARG A 23 -14.96 0.58 10.00
C ARG A 23 -14.38 0.49 8.62
N ASN A 24 -13.13 0.94 8.47
CA ASN A 24 -12.42 0.81 7.21
C ASN A 24 -12.51 -0.62 6.64
N ASP A 25 -12.62 -0.66 5.33
CA ASP A 25 -12.51 -1.77 4.40
C ASP A 25 -11.14 -1.70 3.69
N PRO A 26 -10.00 -1.91 4.39
CA PRO A 26 -8.70 -1.62 3.82
C PRO A 26 -8.25 -2.64 2.77
N TYR A 27 -7.58 -2.12 1.74
CA TYR A 27 -6.73 -2.89 0.83
C TYR A 27 -5.36 -2.21 0.67
N ALA A 28 -4.34 -3.00 0.33
CA ALA A 28 -3.02 -2.47 0.03
C ALA A 28 -2.74 -2.54 -1.46
N ARG A 29 -2.04 -1.55 -2.00
CA ARG A 29 -1.56 -1.54 -3.38
C ARG A 29 -0.10 -1.12 -3.45
N VAL A 30 0.63 -1.69 -4.39
CA VAL A 30 2.06 -1.46 -4.58
C VAL A 30 2.43 -1.24 -6.04
N SER A 31 3.44 -0.41 -6.30
CA SER A 31 3.92 -0.08 -7.63
C SER A 31 5.42 0.24 -7.66
N LEU A 32 6.05 0.08 -8.82
CA LEU A 32 7.38 0.62 -9.12
C LEU A 32 7.34 2.00 -9.78
N ASP A 33 6.15 2.43 -10.22
CA ASP A 33 5.88 3.75 -10.81
C ASP A 33 4.63 4.34 -10.15
N MET A 34 4.83 5.27 -9.21
CA MET A 34 3.71 5.93 -8.53
C MET A 34 2.89 6.86 -9.44
N LYS A 35 3.45 7.32 -10.58
CA LYS A 35 2.75 8.27 -11.46
C LYS A 35 1.73 7.57 -12.34
N ASN A 36 1.92 6.28 -12.58
CA ASN A 36 1.03 5.44 -13.35
C ASN A 36 0.09 4.65 -12.43
N ASP A 37 -1.14 5.13 -12.23
CA ASP A 37 -2.13 4.46 -11.37
C ASP A 37 -2.44 3.02 -11.82
N ALA A 38 -2.41 2.76 -13.13
CA ALA A 38 -2.63 1.42 -13.69
C ALA A 38 -1.47 0.43 -13.43
N ALA A 39 -0.30 0.91 -13.00
CA ALA A 39 0.83 0.06 -12.64
C ALA A 39 0.67 -0.57 -11.24
N TYR A 40 -0.26 -0.06 -10.42
CA TYR A 40 -0.47 -0.60 -9.08
C TYR A 40 -1.10 -1.99 -9.14
N LYS A 41 -0.50 -2.92 -8.37
CA LYS A 41 -1.10 -4.22 -8.04
C LYS A 41 -1.69 -4.12 -6.64
N LYS A 42 -2.92 -4.60 -6.45
CA LYS A 42 -3.63 -4.52 -5.17
C LYS A 42 -3.98 -5.89 -4.60
N THR A 43 -4.14 -5.95 -3.29
CA THR A 43 -4.72 -7.08 -2.55
C THR A 43 -6.24 -7.10 -2.71
N THR A 44 -6.87 -8.15 -2.18
CA THR A 44 -8.30 -8.10 -1.84
C THR A 44 -8.58 -7.08 -0.75
N THR A 45 -9.81 -6.58 -0.75
CA THR A 45 -10.35 -5.69 0.28
C THR A 45 -10.80 -6.50 1.49
N LYS A 46 -10.50 -6.03 2.70
CA LYS A 46 -10.96 -6.66 3.95
C LYS A 46 -12.10 -5.86 4.56
N SER A 47 -13.33 -6.27 4.28
CA SER A 47 -14.52 -5.58 4.79
C SER A 47 -14.62 -5.59 6.32
N ASN A 48 -15.00 -4.46 6.90
CA ASN A 48 -15.18 -4.15 8.31
C ASN A 48 -13.95 -4.46 9.19
N ALA A 49 -12.74 -4.38 8.64
CA ALA A 49 -11.52 -4.70 9.38
C ALA A 49 -11.13 -3.57 10.36
N GLY A 50 -11.48 -2.32 10.05
CA GLY A 50 -11.17 -1.15 10.86
C GLY A 50 -9.68 -0.85 10.87
N ARG A 51 -9.08 -0.72 12.05
CA ARG A 51 -7.70 -0.19 12.23
C ARG A 51 -6.58 -1.19 11.93
N SER A 52 -6.92 -2.39 11.48
CA SER A 52 -5.98 -3.47 11.20
C SER A 52 -6.55 -4.44 10.19
N ALA A 53 -5.72 -4.92 9.26
CA ALA A 53 -6.09 -5.94 8.29
C ALA A 53 -4.97 -6.93 8.03
N GLU A 54 -5.34 -8.15 7.68
CA GLU A 54 -4.43 -9.22 7.27
C GLU A 54 -4.85 -9.70 5.89
N TRP A 55 -3.94 -9.62 4.91
CA TRP A 55 -4.19 -10.04 3.54
C TRP A 55 -3.52 -11.38 3.26
N ASN A 56 -2.24 -11.51 3.62
CA ASN A 56 -1.40 -12.67 3.30
C ASN A 56 -1.43 -13.00 1.80
N GLU A 57 -1.33 -11.96 0.97
CA GLU A 57 -1.43 -12.04 -0.48
C GLU A 57 -0.10 -11.68 -1.14
N THR A 58 0.24 -12.42 -2.20
CA THR A 58 1.44 -12.17 -2.99
C THR A 58 1.07 -11.46 -4.27
N VAL A 59 1.79 -10.37 -4.56
CA VAL A 59 1.75 -9.69 -5.86
C VAL A 59 3.13 -9.69 -6.50
N VAL A 60 3.16 -9.74 -7.83
CA VAL A 60 4.40 -9.71 -8.61
C VAL A 60 4.40 -8.49 -9.52
N LEU A 61 5.40 -7.64 -9.35
CA LEU A 61 5.68 -6.51 -10.23
C LEU A 61 6.71 -6.95 -11.27
N THR A 62 6.36 -6.85 -12.55
CA THR A 62 7.25 -7.20 -13.66
C THR A 62 8.19 -6.03 -13.99
N ASP A 63 9.20 -6.31 -14.81
CA ASP A 63 10.11 -5.30 -15.37
C ASP A 63 10.89 -4.50 -14.31
N PHE A 64 11.16 -5.12 -13.16
CA PHE A 64 12.02 -4.53 -12.13
C PHE A 64 13.46 -4.40 -12.63
N ASP A 65 13.90 -3.16 -12.73
CA ASP A 65 15.30 -2.79 -12.97
C ASP A 65 15.85 -1.96 -11.78
N PRO A 66 16.83 -2.47 -11.01
CA PRO A 66 17.45 -1.75 -9.90
C PRO A 66 18.10 -0.40 -10.25
N SER A 67 18.42 -0.17 -11.52
CA SER A 67 18.99 1.10 -12.00
C SER A 67 17.93 2.18 -12.25
N LEU A 68 16.69 1.78 -12.51
CA LEU A 68 15.56 2.67 -12.78
C LEU A 68 14.64 2.82 -11.56
N HIS A 69 14.50 1.76 -10.77
CA HIS A 69 13.55 1.70 -9.67
C HIS A 69 14.28 1.71 -8.33
N ALA A 70 14.33 2.90 -7.72
CA ALA A 70 14.96 3.10 -6.42
C ALA A 70 14.04 2.73 -5.23
N PHE A 71 12.72 2.80 -5.43
CA PHE A 71 11.72 2.63 -4.38
C PHE A 71 10.60 1.69 -4.82
N LEU A 72 10.05 0.96 -3.84
CA LEU A 72 8.73 0.36 -3.92
C LEU A 72 7.75 1.33 -3.26
N TYR A 73 6.76 1.78 -4.03
CA TYR A 73 5.69 2.66 -3.55
C TYR A 73 4.56 1.79 -3.00
N VAL A 74 4.15 2.06 -1.77
CA VAL A 74 3.09 1.34 -1.07
C VAL A 74 2.02 2.33 -0.67
N GLU A 75 0.76 1.99 -0.95
CA GLU A 75 -0.40 2.74 -0.50
C GLU A 75 -1.41 1.79 0.14
N VAL A 76 -1.97 2.19 1.28
CA VAL A 76 -3.11 1.54 1.92
C VAL A 76 -4.30 2.45 1.72
N MET A 77 -5.37 1.89 1.19
CA MET A 77 -6.60 2.58 0.81
C MET A 77 -7.78 1.95 1.54
N ASP A 78 -8.84 2.71 1.70
CA ASP A 78 -10.15 2.30 2.18
C ASP A 78 -11.11 2.16 0.99
N GLU A 79 -11.71 1.00 0.79
CA GLU A 79 -12.71 0.84 -0.27
C GLU A 79 -14.02 1.51 0.16
N GLU A 80 -14.51 2.46 -0.64
CA GLU A 80 -15.73 3.19 -0.35
C GLU A 80 -16.76 3.09 -1.47
N HIS A 81 -18.02 3.40 -1.15
CA HIS A 81 -19.05 3.63 -2.15
C HIS A 81 -18.81 4.95 -2.90
N GLY A 82 -17.94 4.93 -3.90
CA GLY A 82 -17.66 6.05 -4.79
C GLY A 82 -16.16 6.18 -5.08
N THR A 83 -15.47 6.99 -4.28
CA THR A 83 -14.03 7.23 -4.40
C THR A 83 -13.34 6.67 -3.18
N ASP A 84 -12.40 5.75 -3.38
CA ASP A 84 -11.64 5.13 -2.29
C ASP A 84 -10.84 6.16 -1.48
N ALA A 85 -10.89 6.05 -0.16
CA ALA A 85 -10.21 6.99 0.75
C ALA A 85 -8.76 6.56 1.01
N PRO A 86 -7.77 7.45 0.87
CA PRO A 86 -6.38 7.11 1.12
C PRO A 86 -6.11 6.99 2.64
N ILE A 87 -5.60 5.86 3.15
CA ILE A 87 -5.32 5.66 4.59
C ILE A 87 -3.90 6.07 4.95
N GLY A 88 -2.90 5.50 4.29
CA GLY A 88 -1.50 5.87 4.46
C GLY A 88 -0.60 5.33 3.35
N PHE A 89 0.60 5.89 3.22
CA PHE A 89 1.57 5.49 2.19
C PHE A 89 2.96 5.28 2.77
N ALA A 90 3.81 4.55 2.05
CA ALA A 90 5.21 4.38 2.37
C ALA A 90 6.06 4.22 1.10
N ASP A 91 7.28 4.74 1.17
CA ASP A 91 8.31 4.53 0.17
C ASP A 91 9.39 3.62 0.73
N ILE A 92 9.58 2.45 0.13
CA ILE A 92 10.55 1.46 0.62
C ILE A 92 11.78 1.49 -0.30
N PRO A 93 12.95 1.96 0.19
CA PRO A 93 14.19 1.92 -0.57
C PRO A 93 14.57 0.48 -0.95
N LEU A 94 14.58 0.18 -2.25
CA LEU A 94 14.84 -1.18 -2.77
C LEU A 94 16.32 -1.58 -2.67
N ASN A 95 17.22 -0.62 -2.40
CA ASN A 95 18.62 -0.92 -2.08
C ASN A 95 18.77 -1.82 -0.84
N GLN A 96 17.83 -1.73 0.12
CA GLN A 96 17.81 -2.60 1.31
C GLN A 96 17.55 -4.06 0.92
N VAL A 97 16.67 -4.28 -0.06
CA VAL A 97 16.37 -5.62 -0.60
C VAL A 97 17.56 -6.17 -1.37
N ASN A 98 18.16 -5.36 -2.24
CA ASN A 98 19.33 -5.76 -3.04
C ASN A 98 20.56 -6.09 -2.20
N SER A 99 20.69 -5.47 -1.01
CA SER A 99 21.80 -5.70 -0.08
C SER A 99 21.52 -6.83 0.92
N ALA A 100 20.28 -7.32 0.99
CA ALA A 100 19.90 -8.38 1.92
C ALA A 100 20.33 -9.77 1.41
N THR A 101 20.52 -10.70 2.34
CA THR A 101 20.80 -12.10 2.03
C THR A 101 19.70 -12.65 1.13
N ASN A 102 20.08 -13.37 0.06
CA ASN A 102 19.16 -13.90 -0.95
C ASN A 102 18.30 -12.86 -1.68
N LYS A 103 18.66 -11.57 -1.62
CA LYS A 103 17.88 -10.46 -2.20
C LYS A 103 16.42 -10.44 -1.71
N SER A 104 16.23 -10.77 -0.43
CA SER A 104 14.94 -10.87 0.22
C SER A 104 14.96 -10.08 1.52
N LEU A 105 13.95 -9.24 1.73
CA LEU A 105 13.78 -8.40 2.91
C LEU A 105 12.39 -8.60 3.47
N SER A 106 12.28 -8.86 4.77
CA SER A 106 11.00 -9.06 5.43
C SER A 106 10.94 -8.28 6.72
N GLY A 107 9.87 -7.52 6.91
CA GLY A 107 9.67 -6.80 8.16
C GLY A 107 8.57 -5.76 8.11
N ARG A 108 8.59 -4.87 9.10
CA ARG A 108 7.59 -3.84 9.34
C ARG A 108 8.08 -2.49 8.85
N PHE A 109 7.20 -1.78 8.15
CA PHE A 109 7.44 -0.46 7.57
C PHE A 109 6.40 0.53 8.08
N ASP A 110 6.85 1.74 8.40
CA ASP A 110 5.97 2.81 8.83
C ASP A 110 5.18 3.38 7.66
N LEU A 111 3.89 3.64 7.89
CA LEU A 111 3.01 4.35 6.99
C LEU A 111 2.94 5.83 7.40
N TYR A 112 2.84 6.70 6.41
CA TYR A 112 2.75 8.15 6.56
C TYR A 112 1.42 8.66 5.99
N THR A 113 0.87 9.71 6.58
CA THR A 113 -0.32 10.40 6.04
C THR A 113 0.09 11.50 5.05
N GLU A 114 -0.88 12.10 4.36
CA GLU A 114 -0.72 13.27 3.49
C GLU A 114 0.06 14.43 4.14
N LYS A 115 0.01 14.53 5.47
CA LYS A 115 0.70 15.55 6.29
C LYS A 115 2.13 15.15 6.66
N GLY A 116 2.62 14.01 6.17
CA GLY A 116 3.94 13.46 6.51
C GLY A 116 4.03 12.93 7.94
N LYS A 117 2.88 12.70 8.61
CA LYS A 117 2.84 12.14 9.97
C LYS A 117 2.86 10.63 9.89
N GLN A 118 3.72 9.97 10.67
CA GLN A 118 3.70 8.53 10.83
C GLN A 118 2.39 8.09 11.49
N LYS A 119 1.65 7.20 10.83
CA LYS A 119 0.39 6.64 11.33
C LYS A 119 0.15 5.25 10.74
N GLY A 120 0.33 4.25 11.58
CA GLY A 120 0.16 2.85 11.20
C GLY A 120 1.44 2.24 10.64
N THR A 121 1.39 0.93 10.46
CA THR A 121 2.51 0.14 9.96
C THR A 121 2.00 -0.93 9.03
N ILE A 122 2.77 -1.27 8.00
CA ILE A 122 2.52 -2.39 7.09
C ILE A 122 3.67 -3.40 7.19
N THR A 123 3.33 -4.69 7.23
CA THR A 123 4.27 -5.80 7.28
C THR A 123 4.35 -6.43 5.90
N LEU A 124 5.55 -6.43 5.30
CA LEU A 124 5.79 -6.91 3.95
C LEU A 124 6.99 -7.86 3.90
N THR A 125 6.96 -8.77 2.94
CA THR A 125 8.17 -9.45 2.46
C THR A 125 8.39 -9.11 0.99
N ILE A 126 9.59 -8.64 0.66
CA ILE A 126 9.96 -8.17 -0.67
C ILE A 126 11.15 -9.00 -1.15
N SER A 127 11.04 -9.62 -2.33
CA SER A 127 12.11 -10.42 -2.91
C SER A 127 12.31 -10.15 -4.40
N VAL A 128 13.57 -10.14 -4.82
CA VAL A 128 13.94 -10.02 -6.23
C VAL A 128 14.04 -11.42 -6.83
N LEU A 129 13.24 -11.66 -7.87
CA LEU A 129 13.24 -12.91 -8.64
C LEU A 129 13.83 -12.66 -10.03
N ALA A 130 14.49 -13.66 -10.60
CA ALA A 130 14.80 -13.61 -12.03
C ALA A 130 13.49 -13.65 -12.86
N ALA A 131 13.49 -13.07 -14.06
CA ALA A 131 12.29 -13.00 -14.90
C ALA A 131 11.64 -14.37 -15.22
N ASN A 132 12.43 -15.45 -15.17
CA ASN A 132 11.99 -16.83 -15.41
C ASN A 132 11.71 -17.63 -14.13
N GLU A 133 11.80 -17.01 -12.95
CA GLU A 133 11.51 -17.65 -11.67
C GLU A 133 10.05 -17.41 -11.26
N GLU A 134 9.40 -18.46 -10.78
CA GLU A 134 8.06 -18.37 -10.19
C GLU A 134 8.13 -17.79 -8.77
N ALA A 135 7.01 -17.24 -8.32
CA ALA A 135 6.85 -16.76 -6.96
C ALA A 135 7.12 -17.90 -5.96
N ARG A 136 7.91 -17.62 -4.92
CA ARG A 136 8.29 -18.62 -3.93
C ARG A 136 7.57 -18.34 -2.61
N PRO A 137 7.16 -19.37 -1.87
CA PRO A 137 6.69 -19.17 -0.50
C PRO A 137 7.84 -18.58 0.33
N ILE A 138 7.65 -17.38 0.85
CA ILE A 138 8.65 -16.73 1.69
C ILE A 138 8.25 -16.97 3.16
N PRO A 139 9.17 -17.47 4.01
CA PRO A 139 8.86 -17.67 5.42
C PRO A 139 8.33 -16.38 6.05
N SER A 140 7.36 -16.53 6.95
CA SER A 140 6.73 -15.42 7.65
C SER A 140 7.78 -14.48 8.26
N PRO A 141 7.56 -13.16 8.20
CA PRO A 141 8.53 -12.18 8.67
C PRO A 141 9.00 -12.44 10.10
N ALA A 142 10.31 -12.29 10.33
CA ALA A 142 10.73 -11.76 11.61
C ALA A 142 10.17 -10.33 11.68
N GLU A 143 9.45 -9.95 12.75
CA GLU A 143 8.84 -8.62 12.92
C GLU A 143 9.90 -7.52 13.18
N THR A 144 10.97 -7.50 12.39
CA THR A 144 12.04 -6.51 12.47
C THR A 144 11.59 -5.26 11.75
N GLU A 145 11.83 -4.11 12.37
CA GLU A 145 11.54 -2.82 11.76
C GLU A 145 12.59 -2.48 10.70
N HIS A 146 12.12 -2.11 9.51
CA HIS A 146 12.96 -1.69 8.39
C HIS A 146 12.62 -0.26 7.97
N LYS A 147 13.55 0.38 7.25
CA LYS A 147 13.38 1.79 6.87
C LYS A 147 12.32 1.92 5.79
N SER A 148 11.27 2.69 6.06
CA SER A 148 10.45 3.36 5.07
C SER A 148 10.70 4.87 5.08
N GLN A 149 10.33 5.53 4.00
CA GLN A 149 10.45 6.98 3.80
C GLN A 149 9.09 7.53 3.35
N TYR A 150 9.00 8.85 3.33
CA TYR A 150 7.98 9.58 2.58
C TYR A 150 8.70 10.53 1.62
N LEU A 151 8.42 10.38 0.33
CA LEU A 151 8.93 11.22 -0.74
C LEU A 151 7.91 12.33 -1.02
N ASN A 152 8.38 13.55 -1.25
CA ASN A 152 7.51 14.70 -1.51
C ASN A 152 6.57 14.46 -2.69
N ASP A 153 7.06 13.85 -3.78
CA ASP A 153 6.24 13.56 -4.96
C ASP A 153 5.11 12.54 -4.65
N HIS A 154 5.40 11.52 -3.82
CA HIS A 154 4.39 10.55 -3.40
C HIS A 154 3.38 11.19 -2.43
N GLN A 155 3.85 12.09 -1.54
CA GLN A 155 2.99 12.88 -0.67
C GLN A 155 2.03 13.78 -1.47
N GLU A 156 2.51 14.47 -2.50
CA GLU A 156 1.65 15.31 -3.35
C GLU A 156 0.60 14.50 -4.10
N ARG A 157 0.97 13.30 -4.59
CA ARG A 157 0.00 12.34 -5.13
C ARG A 157 -1.04 11.95 -4.08
N PHE A 158 -0.61 11.65 -2.85
CA PHE A 158 -1.51 11.24 -1.78
C PHE A 158 -2.51 12.35 -1.40
N LYS A 159 -2.05 13.61 -1.38
CA LYS A 159 -2.94 14.79 -1.24
C LYS A 159 -3.94 14.92 -2.38
N GLU A 160 -3.56 14.55 -3.61
CA GLU A 160 -4.49 14.55 -4.74
C GLU A 160 -5.57 13.47 -4.61
N LEU A 161 -5.21 12.28 -4.11
CA LEU A 161 -6.17 11.22 -3.82
C LEU A 161 -7.18 11.67 -2.75
N GLU A 162 -6.72 12.30 -1.68
CA GLU A 162 -7.59 12.80 -0.61
C GLU A 162 -8.52 13.90 -1.12
N ARG A 163 -8.02 14.85 -1.91
CA ARG A 163 -8.89 15.85 -2.57
C ARG A 163 -9.93 15.24 -3.50
N LYS A 164 -9.62 14.12 -4.16
CA LYS A 164 -10.58 13.43 -5.05
C LYS A 164 -11.68 12.76 -4.24
N GLU A 165 -11.33 12.16 -3.11
CA GLU A 165 -12.29 11.60 -2.18
C GLU A 165 -13.17 12.69 -1.57
N ASP A 166 -12.59 13.76 -1.01
CA ASP A 166 -13.33 14.94 -0.50
C ASP A 166 -14.36 15.48 -1.51
N LEU A 167 -13.96 15.57 -2.78
CA LEU A 167 -14.85 15.99 -3.87
C LEU A 167 -15.94 14.95 -4.16
N GLY A 168 -15.57 13.67 -4.20
CA GLY A 168 -16.52 12.57 -4.35
C GLY A 168 -17.62 12.62 -3.30
N ASP A 169 -17.23 12.88 -2.05
CA ASP A 169 -18.12 12.98 -0.90
C ASP A 169 -19.05 14.19 -0.96
N ALA A 170 -18.53 15.34 -1.42
CA ALA A 170 -19.35 16.52 -1.67
C ALA A 170 -20.42 16.31 -2.76
N PHE A 171 -20.21 15.37 -3.68
CA PHE A 171 -21.13 15.06 -4.78
C PHE A 171 -21.99 13.80 -4.56
N LYS A 172 -21.89 13.12 -3.40
CA LYS A 172 -22.81 12.02 -3.03
C LYS A 172 -24.24 12.60 -2.98
N PRO A 173 -25.19 12.17 -3.87
CA PRO A 173 -26.53 12.75 -3.90
C PRO A 173 -27.24 12.53 -2.56
N PHE A 174 -27.94 13.57 -2.09
CA PHE A 174 -28.66 13.67 -0.80
C PHE A 174 -29.78 12.64 -0.55
N ASP A 175 -29.84 11.54 -1.31
CA ASP A 175 -30.96 10.57 -1.30
C ASP A 175 -31.00 9.65 -0.05
N ALA A 176 -30.03 9.74 0.86
CA ALA A 176 -30.02 8.94 2.09
C ALA A 176 -30.91 9.47 3.24
N LEU A 177 -31.57 10.64 3.09
CA LEU A 177 -32.44 11.20 4.14
C LEU A 177 -33.96 11.15 3.83
N ARG A 178 -34.37 10.52 2.72
CA ARG A 178 -35.79 10.44 2.34
C ARG A 178 -36.32 9.00 2.29
N ASN A 179 -36.17 8.25 3.38
CA ASN A 179 -37.11 7.16 3.69
C ASN A 179 -37.11 6.82 5.19
N LYS A 180 -37.56 7.78 5.98
CA LYS A 180 -38.19 7.53 7.28
C LYS A 180 -39.52 8.27 7.28
N ASN A 181 -40.55 7.60 6.76
CA ASN A 181 -41.95 7.79 7.10
C ASN A 181 -42.63 6.43 7.00
#